data_AF-A0A520IDP8-F1
#
_entry.id   AF-A0A520IDP8-F1
#
_cell.length_a   1.000
_cell.length_b   1.000
_cell.length_c   1.000
_cell.angle_alpha   90.00
_cell.angle_beta   90.00
_cell.angle_gamma   90.00
#
_symmetry.space_group_name_H-M   'P 1'
#
loop_
_entity.id
_entity.type
_entity.pdbx_description
1 polymer ?
#
loop_
_entity_poly.entity_id
_entity_poly.type
_entity_poly.pdbx_seq_one_letter_code
_entity_poly.pdbx_strand_id
1 'polypeptide(L)'
;LEEIEKSIKANPYIAFATVFADMDGVIHIEIQQRQPILRVINSNDQDFYIDRNGLKMPVSANFTANVLVANGRIMEHFTGRVDTLITKLAEDLYKTALFIKTDTVWDAQIEQLYVNDRNDIELIPRVGIQKIILGTADSLDIKMRNLLAFYKQAMPKVGWDTYKTINIKYTNQVVCEKNKIDSVALRAQLKKDAADSIAQKSLPIDSLIRDDIKKQVAADKEEVKTNTRKNK
;
A
#
# COMPACT_ATOMS: atom_id res chain seq x y z
N LEU A 1 3.15 48.28 -14.17
CA LEU A 1 3.44 46.87 -14.51
C LEU A 1 3.79 46.07 -13.25
N GLU A 2 4.68 46.57 -12.39
CA GLU A 2 5.07 45.88 -11.14
C GLU A 2 3.91 45.62 -10.17
N GLU A 3 2.97 46.57 -10.00
CA GLU A 3 1.77 46.34 -9.17
C GLU A 3 0.87 45.22 -9.70
N ILE A 4 0.72 45.14 -11.03
CA ILE A 4 -0.05 44.08 -11.71
C ILE A 4 0.65 42.74 -11.46
N GLU A 5 1.96 42.69 -11.65
CA GLU A 5 2.75 41.47 -11.41
C GLU A 5 2.65 41.00 -9.96
N LYS A 6 2.74 41.92 -8.99
CA LYS A 6 2.60 41.62 -7.56
C LYS A 6 1.20 41.12 -7.21
N SER A 7 0.16 41.70 -7.82
CA SER A 7 -1.22 41.25 -7.66
C SER A 7 -1.42 39.83 -8.18
N ILE A 8 -0.86 39.51 -9.35
CA ILE A 8 -0.91 38.17 -9.94
C ILE A 8 -0.15 37.18 -9.05
N LYS A 9 1.08 37.51 -8.62
CA LYS A 9 1.91 36.66 -7.74
C LYS A 9 1.31 36.42 -6.36
N ALA A 10 0.34 37.22 -5.91
CA ALA A 10 -0.38 36.97 -4.67
C ALA A 10 -1.25 35.70 -4.72
N ASN A 11 -1.57 35.22 -5.93
CA ASN A 11 -2.28 33.96 -6.11
C ASN A 11 -1.34 32.75 -5.87
N PRO A 12 -1.61 31.90 -4.88
CA PRO A 12 -0.72 30.78 -4.52
C PRO A 12 -0.62 29.69 -5.60
N TYR A 13 -1.55 29.66 -6.57
CA TYR A 13 -1.54 28.73 -7.70
C TYR A 13 -0.60 29.15 -8.82
N ILE A 14 0.00 30.34 -8.73
CA ILE A 14 0.94 30.87 -9.73
C ILE A 14 2.37 30.61 -9.25
N ALA A 15 3.16 29.96 -10.10
CA ALA A 15 4.57 29.72 -9.84
C ALA A 15 5.43 30.91 -10.27
N PHE A 16 5.12 31.47 -11.45
CA PHE A 16 5.85 32.58 -12.03
C PHE A 16 4.89 33.47 -12.83
N ALA A 17 5.14 34.78 -12.79
CA ALA A 17 4.42 35.75 -13.60
C ALA A 17 5.41 36.83 -14.05
N THR A 18 5.35 37.19 -15.32
CA THR A 18 6.11 38.31 -15.89
C THR A 18 5.17 39.20 -16.66
N VAL A 19 5.28 40.51 -16.42
CA VAL A 19 4.48 41.53 -17.07
C VAL A 19 5.42 42.48 -17.78
N PHE A 20 5.30 42.59 -19.10
CA PHE A 20 6.10 43.51 -19.91
C PHE A 20 5.21 44.24 -20.92
N ALA A 21 5.67 45.39 -21.40
CA ALA A 21 5.01 46.13 -22.47
C ALA A 21 5.90 46.09 -23.72
N ASP A 22 5.28 45.95 -24.89
CA ASP A 22 5.99 46.08 -26.17
C ASP A 22 6.09 47.53 -26.64
N MET A 23 6.74 47.74 -27.78
CA MET A 23 6.94 49.07 -28.38
C MET A 23 5.63 49.72 -28.86
N ASP A 24 4.59 48.91 -29.12
CA ASP A 24 3.27 49.36 -29.55
C ASP A 24 2.36 49.71 -28.36
N GLY A 25 2.85 49.56 -27.13
CA GLY A 25 2.13 49.87 -25.90
C GLY A 25 1.18 48.75 -25.45
N VAL A 26 1.27 47.55 -26.02
CA VAL A 26 0.50 46.38 -25.59
C VAL A 26 1.18 45.73 -24.39
N ILE A 27 0.40 45.45 -23.34
CA ILE A 27 0.87 44.77 -22.14
C ILE A 27 0.71 43.26 -22.33
N HIS A 28 1.83 42.55 -22.25
CA HIS A 28 1.90 41.10 -22.26
C HIS A 28 2.06 40.57 -20.84
N ILE A 29 1.29 39.54 -20.52
CA ILE A 29 1.31 38.88 -19.20
C ILE A 29 1.56 37.40 -19.45
N GLU A 30 2.74 36.93 -19.06
CA GLU A 30 3.09 35.52 -19.08
C GLU A 30 2.90 34.92 -17.68
N ILE A 31 2.11 33.85 -17.57
CA ILE A 31 1.79 33.18 -16.31
C ILE A 31 2.15 31.71 -16.41
N GLN A 32 2.97 31.24 -15.48
CA GLN A 32 3.23 29.83 -15.28
C GLN A 32 2.49 29.33 -14.04
N GLN A 33 1.59 28.36 -14.25
CA GLN A 33 0.84 27.73 -13.16
C GLN A 33 1.73 26.76 -12.37
N ARG A 34 1.45 26.69 -11.06
CA ARG A 34 2.09 25.74 -10.15
C ARG A 34 1.53 24.35 -10.38
N GLN A 35 2.41 23.37 -10.57
CA GLN A 35 2.02 21.99 -10.84
C GLN A 35 2.16 21.13 -9.57
N PRO A 36 1.05 20.71 -8.94
CA PRO A 36 1.09 19.80 -7.80
C PRO A 36 1.57 18.42 -8.24
N ILE A 37 2.36 17.74 -7.39
CA ILE A 37 2.82 16.37 -7.63
C ILE A 37 2.38 15.38 -6.54
N LEU A 38 2.09 15.90 -5.34
CA LEU A 38 1.71 15.13 -4.17
C LEU A 38 0.70 15.92 -3.35
N ARG A 39 -0.41 15.29 -2.95
CA ARG A 39 -1.32 15.81 -1.93
C ARG A 39 -0.92 15.21 -0.58
N VAL A 40 -0.85 16.03 0.46
CA VAL A 40 -0.51 15.58 1.81
C VAL A 40 -1.70 15.85 2.71
N ILE A 41 -2.20 14.79 3.35
CA ILE A 41 -3.17 14.84 4.43
C ILE A 41 -2.41 14.49 5.70
N ASN A 42 -2.14 15.49 6.53
CA ASN A 42 -1.30 15.32 7.71
C ASN A 42 -2.09 14.78 8.92
N SER A 43 -1.39 14.50 10.02
CA SER A 43 -2.01 13.95 11.24
C SER A 43 -2.97 14.92 11.95
N ASN A 44 -2.96 16.20 11.57
CA ASN A 44 -3.82 17.24 12.11
C ASN A 44 -5.00 17.55 11.16
N ASP A 45 -5.31 16.64 10.24
CA ASP A 45 -6.34 16.78 9.20
C ASP A 45 -6.16 18.01 8.30
N GLN A 46 -4.94 18.57 8.23
CA GLN A 46 -4.61 19.61 7.27
C GLN A 46 -4.31 18.97 5.92
N ASP A 47 -4.82 19.61 4.86
CA ASP A 47 -4.66 19.19 3.48
C ASP A 47 -3.99 20.27 2.66
N PHE A 48 -2.94 19.89 1.95
CA PHE A 48 -2.18 20.77 1.08
C PHE A 48 -1.48 19.96 -0.02
N TYR A 49 -1.10 20.62 -1.10
CA TYR A 49 -0.27 20.01 -2.14
C TYR A 49 1.19 20.39 -1.94
N ILE A 50 2.08 19.54 -2.45
CA ILE A 50 3.48 19.83 -2.71
C ILE A 50 3.65 19.89 -4.23
N ASP A 51 4.24 20.98 -4.72
CA ASP A 51 4.47 21.20 -6.15
C ASP A 51 5.75 20.52 -6.66
N ARG A 52 5.97 20.60 -7.97
CA ARG A 52 7.18 20.07 -8.64
C ARG A 52 8.50 20.70 -8.16
N ASN A 53 8.45 21.81 -7.44
CA ASN A 53 9.62 22.50 -6.90
C ASN A 53 9.82 22.19 -5.40
N GLY A 54 9.00 21.33 -4.80
CA GLY A 54 9.06 21.00 -3.38
C GLY A 54 8.49 22.10 -2.47
N LEU A 55 7.58 22.93 -2.98
CA LEU A 55 6.91 23.97 -2.21
C LEU A 55 5.47 23.56 -1.91
N LYS A 56 5.04 23.84 -0.67
CA LYS A 56 3.67 23.64 -0.21
C LYS A 56 2.74 24.63 -0.92
N MET A 57 1.53 24.24 -1.23
CA MET A 57 0.49 25.09 -1.79
C MET A 57 -0.90 24.65 -1.29
N PRO A 58 -1.85 25.59 -1.12
CA PRO A 58 -3.18 25.26 -0.60
C PRO A 58 -3.98 24.43 -1.59
N VAL A 59 -4.96 23.68 -1.09
CA VAL A 59 -5.98 23.03 -1.91
C VAL A 59 -7.01 24.05 -2.40
N SER A 60 -7.52 23.85 -3.62
CA SER A 60 -8.59 24.68 -4.18
C SER A 60 -9.95 24.04 -3.92
N ALA A 61 -10.93 24.84 -3.51
CA ALA A 61 -12.33 24.37 -3.40
C ALA A 61 -12.94 24.03 -4.76
N ASN A 62 -12.41 24.61 -5.85
CA ASN A 62 -12.97 24.49 -7.19
C ASN A 62 -12.24 23.45 -8.06
N PHE A 63 -11.12 22.89 -7.58
CA PHE A 63 -10.29 21.99 -8.37
C PHE A 63 -9.55 20.98 -7.49
N THR A 64 -9.60 19.71 -7.88
CA THR A 64 -8.80 18.64 -7.29
C THR A 64 -7.82 18.10 -8.32
N ALA A 65 -6.53 18.19 -8.02
CA ALA A 65 -5.50 17.64 -8.88
C ALA A 65 -5.44 16.10 -8.79
N ASN A 66 -5.25 15.43 -9.93
CA ASN A 66 -5.01 13.99 -9.99
C ASN A 66 -3.52 13.70 -9.71
N VAL A 67 -3.18 13.63 -8.43
CA VAL A 67 -1.81 13.43 -7.91
C VAL A 67 -1.78 12.31 -6.88
N LEU A 68 -0.59 11.80 -6.57
CA LEU A 68 -0.41 10.86 -5.46
C LEU A 68 -0.91 11.49 -4.17
N VAL A 69 -1.44 10.67 -3.27
CA VAL A 69 -1.87 11.11 -1.94
C VAL A 69 -0.93 10.50 -0.90
N ALA A 70 -0.38 11.32 -0.02
CA ALA A 70 0.33 10.93 1.18
C ALA A 70 -0.53 11.18 2.41
N ASN A 71 -0.71 10.15 3.24
CA ASN A 71 -1.42 10.26 4.51
C ASN A 71 -0.77 9.39 5.60
N GLY A 72 -1.33 9.40 6.80
CA GLY A 72 -0.81 8.68 7.96
C GLY A 72 -0.10 9.61 8.93
N ARG A 73 0.94 9.13 9.62
CA ARG A 73 1.65 9.86 10.67
C ARG A 73 2.61 10.92 10.10
N ILE A 74 2.06 11.95 9.48
CA ILE A 74 2.80 13.08 8.91
C ILE A 74 2.63 14.29 9.83
N MET A 75 3.74 14.86 10.30
CA MET A 75 3.76 16.02 11.23
C MET A 75 4.09 17.34 10.54
N GLU A 76 4.22 17.34 9.21
CA GLU A 76 4.44 18.55 8.42
C GLU A 76 3.21 19.46 8.50
N HIS A 77 3.39 20.67 9.02
CA HIS A 77 2.32 21.64 9.14
C HIS A 77 2.27 22.57 7.92
N PHE A 78 1.07 23.08 7.65
CA PHE A 78 0.83 24.05 6.60
C PHE A 78 0.17 25.31 7.18
N THR A 79 0.73 26.47 6.86
CA THR A 79 0.30 27.78 7.38
C THR A 79 -0.72 28.48 6.46
N GLY A 80 -1.13 27.85 5.36
CA GLY A 80 -2.00 28.45 4.36
C GLY A 80 -1.26 29.22 3.26
N ARG A 81 0.07 29.34 3.35
CA ARG A 81 0.92 30.07 2.39
C ARG A 81 1.91 29.15 1.71
N VAL A 82 2.33 29.55 0.51
CA VAL A 82 3.41 28.86 -0.20
C VAL A 82 4.68 28.92 0.65
N ASP A 83 5.23 27.75 0.96
CA ASP A 83 6.32 27.60 1.92
C ASP A 83 7.13 26.32 1.63
N THR A 84 8.36 26.26 2.13
CA THR A 84 9.25 25.11 1.95
C THR A 84 8.86 23.93 2.85
N LEU A 85 9.33 22.74 2.51
CA LEU A 85 9.20 21.56 3.38
C LEU A 85 10.09 21.74 4.61
N ILE A 86 9.55 21.41 5.79
CA ILE A 86 10.23 21.63 7.07
C ILE A 86 10.80 20.33 7.62
N THR A 87 10.06 19.24 7.48
CA THR A 87 10.44 17.93 8.03
C THR A 87 11.16 17.07 7.00
N LYS A 88 12.14 16.29 7.49
CA LYS A 88 12.86 15.31 6.68
C LYS A 88 11.93 14.29 6.01
N LEU A 89 10.86 13.89 6.71
CA LEU A 89 9.84 12.99 6.18
C LEU A 89 9.08 13.60 4.99
N ALA A 90 8.73 14.90 5.06
CA ALA A 90 8.08 15.57 3.95
C ALA A 90 8.99 15.66 2.71
N GLU A 91 10.28 15.92 2.91
CA GLU A 91 11.25 15.85 1.80
C GLU A 91 11.34 14.46 1.19
N ASP A 92 11.35 13.41 2.03
CA ASP A 92 11.44 12.03 1.57
C ASP A 92 10.17 11.60 0.83
N LEU A 93 8.99 12.03 1.30
CA LEU A 93 7.72 11.87 0.59
C LEU A 93 7.74 12.58 -0.77
N TYR A 94 8.20 13.83 -0.80
CA TYR A 94 8.35 14.60 -2.04
C TYR A 94 9.28 13.90 -3.04
N LYS A 95 10.47 13.46 -2.60
CA LYS A 95 11.43 12.72 -3.44
C LYS A 95 10.83 11.42 -3.97
N THR A 96 10.12 10.69 -3.12
CA THR A 96 9.45 9.44 -3.50
C THR A 96 8.35 9.70 -4.53
N ALA A 97 7.50 10.70 -4.31
CA ALA A 97 6.45 11.06 -5.25
C ALA A 97 7.00 11.54 -6.60
N LEU A 98 8.06 12.36 -6.58
CA LEU A 98 8.73 12.82 -7.80
C LEU A 98 9.34 11.64 -8.58
N PHE A 99 9.99 10.71 -7.89
CA PHE A 99 10.55 9.50 -8.49
C PHE A 99 9.45 8.67 -9.17
N ILE A 100 8.36 8.41 -8.47
CA ILE A 100 7.21 7.66 -9.00
C ILE A 100 6.62 8.36 -10.21
N LYS A 101 6.36 9.67 -10.12
CA LYS A 101 5.76 10.47 -11.21
C LYS A 101 6.63 10.58 -12.46
N THR A 102 7.94 10.40 -12.32
CA THR A 102 8.89 10.44 -13.45
C THR A 102 8.92 9.11 -14.22
N ASP A 103 8.53 8.00 -13.60
CA ASP A 103 8.55 6.67 -14.20
C ASP A 103 7.13 6.20 -14.54
N THR A 104 6.89 5.92 -15.84
CA THR A 104 5.57 5.50 -16.34
C THR A 104 5.03 4.21 -15.71
N VAL A 105 5.91 3.28 -15.31
CA VAL A 105 5.50 2.01 -14.68
C VAL A 105 5.06 2.26 -13.25
N TRP A 106 5.85 3.04 -12.50
CA TRP A 106 5.53 3.32 -11.09
C TRP A 106 4.34 4.26 -10.95
N ASP A 107 4.20 5.26 -11.83
CA ASP A 107 3.05 6.17 -11.83
C ASP A 107 1.72 5.42 -12.07
N ALA A 108 1.75 4.39 -12.92
CA ALA A 108 0.57 3.55 -13.16
C ALA A 108 0.29 2.59 -11.99
N GLN A 109 1.33 2.13 -11.29
CA GLN A 109 1.23 1.11 -10.25
C GLN A 109 1.01 1.65 -8.84
N ILE A 110 1.51 2.83 -8.47
CA ILE A 110 1.41 3.36 -7.11
C ILE A 110 0.32 4.43 -7.05
N GLU A 111 -0.59 4.31 -6.09
CA GLU A 111 -1.72 5.23 -5.95
C GLU A 111 -1.60 6.12 -4.70
N GLN A 112 -1.07 5.56 -3.62
CA GLN A 112 -1.00 6.24 -2.34
C GLN A 112 0.32 5.95 -1.62
N LEU A 113 0.80 6.94 -0.89
CA LEU A 113 1.87 6.83 0.09
C LEU A 113 1.25 6.86 1.49
N TYR A 114 1.63 5.93 2.35
CA TYR A 114 1.16 5.90 3.73
C TYR A 114 2.34 5.93 4.68
N VAL A 115 2.35 6.85 5.64
CA VAL A 115 3.37 6.88 6.70
C VAL A 115 2.85 6.14 7.91
N ASN A 116 3.51 5.03 8.26
CA ASN A 116 3.13 4.23 9.41
C ASN A 116 3.68 4.79 10.74
N ASP A 117 3.34 4.14 11.85
CA ASP A 117 3.74 4.57 13.20
C ASP A 117 5.25 4.57 13.44
N ARG A 118 6.03 3.88 12.58
CA ARG A 118 7.50 3.85 12.62
C ARG A 118 8.14 4.92 11.74
N ASN A 119 7.35 5.83 11.17
CA ASN A 119 7.76 6.81 10.16
C ASN A 119 8.34 6.16 8.89
N ASP A 120 8.01 4.90 8.60
CA ASP A 120 8.36 4.27 7.34
C ASP A 120 7.30 4.64 6.29
N ILE A 121 7.77 5.01 5.09
CA ILE A 121 6.91 5.22 3.92
C ILE A 121 6.49 3.85 3.39
N GLU A 122 5.19 3.65 3.25
CA GLU A 122 4.55 2.50 2.62
C GLU A 122 3.96 2.93 1.27
N LEU A 123 4.27 2.20 0.20
CA LEU A 123 3.66 2.39 -1.11
C LEU A 123 2.45 1.46 -1.20
N ILE A 124 1.30 2.04 -1.54
CA ILE A 124 0.06 1.32 -1.77
C ILE A 124 -0.13 1.18 -3.28
N PRO A 125 -0.05 -0.05 -3.82
CA PRO A 125 -0.23 -0.27 -5.24
C PRO A 125 -1.71 -0.21 -5.63
N ARG A 126 -1.97 0.17 -6.88
CA ARG A 126 -3.29 0.12 -7.52
C ARG A 126 -3.83 -1.30 -7.66
N VAL A 127 -2.92 -2.29 -7.80
CA VAL A 127 -3.27 -3.69 -8.01
C VAL A 127 -2.70 -4.56 -6.90
N GLY A 128 -3.57 -5.39 -6.34
CA GLY A 128 -3.27 -6.32 -5.26
C GLY A 128 -3.53 -5.72 -3.88
N ILE A 129 -3.34 -6.55 -2.85
CA ILE A 129 -3.59 -6.20 -1.45
C ILE A 129 -2.30 -5.96 -0.65
N GLN A 130 -1.15 -6.15 -1.30
CA GLN A 130 0.15 -6.07 -0.67
C GLN A 130 0.54 -4.62 -0.36
N LYS A 131 1.06 -4.39 0.84
CA LYS A 131 1.68 -3.11 1.21
C LYS A 131 3.18 -3.19 1.00
N ILE A 132 3.77 -2.19 0.36
CA ILE A 132 5.20 -2.18 0.06
C ILE A 132 5.90 -1.23 1.03
N ILE A 133 6.69 -1.76 1.96
CA ILE A 133 7.43 -0.93 2.93
C ILE A 133 8.73 -0.46 2.27
N LEU A 134 8.80 0.84 1.96
CA LEU A 134 9.98 1.50 1.42
C LEU A 134 10.95 1.97 2.52
N GLY A 135 10.40 2.37 3.66
CA GLY A 135 11.17 3.04 4.72
C GLY A 135 11.42 4.50 4.38
N THR A 136 12.68 4.89 4.27
CA THR A 136 13.10 6.25 3.88
C THR A 136 13.32 6.37 2.37
N ALA A 137 13.42 7.60 1.86
CA ALA A 137 13.69 7.88 0.44
C ALA A 137 15.18 7.79 0.06
N ASP A 138 15.99 7.07 0.84
CA ASP A 138 17.37 6.75 0.49
C ASP A 138 17.40 5.63 -0.56
N SER A 139 18.39 5.69 -1.46
CA SER A 139 18.66 4.63 -2.44
C SER A 139 17.42 4.20 -3.25
N LEU A 140 16.51 5.12 -3.56
CA LEU A 140 15.23 4.86 -4.26
C LEU A 140 15.44 4.01 -5.51
N ASP A 141 16.42 4.35 -6.34
CA ASP A 141 16.74 3.59 -7.56
C ASP A 141 16.99 2.11 -7.30
N ILE A 142 17.75 1.78 -6.25
CA ILE A 142 18.10 0.39 -5.90
C ILE A 142 16.87 -0.31 -5.36
N LYS A 143 16.14 0.31 -4.42
CA LYS A 143 14.95 -0.28 -3.79
C LYS A 143 13.86 -0.58 -4.82
N MET A 144 13.57 0.39 -5.70
CA MET A 144 12.56 0.25 -6.74
C MET A 144 12.98 -0.76 -7.81
N ARG A 145 14.28 -0.84 -8.15
CA ARG A 145 14.79 -1.89 -9.05
C ARG A 145 14.66 -3.29 -8.44
N ASN A 146 14.94 -3.45 -7.15
CA ASN A 146 14.76 -4.71 -6.44
C ASN A 146 13.29 -5.14 -6.42
N LEU A 147 12.38 -4.19 -6.20
CA LEU A 147 10.94 -4.42 -6.28
C LEU A 147 10.51 -4.86 -7.69
N LEU A 148 11.03 -4.21 -8.73
CA LEU A 148 10.74 -4.60 -10.12
C LEU A 148 11.26 -6.02 -10.43
N ALA A 149 12.46 -6.37 -9.98
CA ALA A 149 13.01 -7.71 -10.13
C ALA A 149 12.13 -8.76 -9.42
N PHE A 150 11.65 -8.44 -8.21
CA PHE A 150 10.72 -9.27 -7.47
C PHE A 150 9.40 -9.49 -8.24
N TYR A 151 8.82 -8.42 -8.80
CA TYR A 151 7.61 -8.53 -9.63
C TYR A 151 7.81 -9.35 -10.90
N LYS A 152 8.97 -9.27 -11.54
CA LYS A 152 9.24 -10.04 -12.76
C LYS A 152 9.52 -11.52 -12.48
N GLN A 153 10.19 -11.84 -11.37
CA GLN A 153 10.72 -13.19 -11.13
C GLN A 153 9.91 -14.03 -10.13
N ALA A 154 9.42 -13.40 -9.06
CA ALA A 154 8.75 -14.10 -7.96
C ALA A 154 7.23 -14.08 -8.11
N MET A 155 6.65 -12.91 -8.45
CA MET A 155 5.19 -12.75 -8.53
C MET A 155 4.49 -13.73 -9.49
N PRO A 156 5.03 -14.06 -10.69
CA PRO A 156 4.39 -15.02 -11.59
C PRO A 156 4.36 -16.45 -11.03
N LYS A 157 5.23 -16.79 -10.07
CA LYS A 157 5.32 -18.12 -9.47
C LYS A 157 4.41 -18.29 -8.27
N VAL A 158 4.24 -17.22 -7.48
CA VAL A 158 3.53 -17.26 -6.19
C VAL A 158 2.14 -16.65 -6.25
N GLY A 159 1.85 -15.77 -7.22
CA GLY A 159 0.57 -15.06 -7.33
C GLY A 159 0.46 -13.83 -6.42
N TRP A 160 -0.47 -12.94 -6.78
CA TRP A 160 -0.63 -11.61 -6.16
C TRP A 160 -1.15 -11.64 -4.71
N ASP A 161 -1.94 -12.65 -4.35
CA ASP A 161 -2.61 -12.70 -3.03
C ASP A 161 -1.75 -13.35 -1.92
N THR A 162 -0.56 -13.82 -2.27
CA THR A 162 0.29 -14.62 -1.39
C THR A 162 0.97 -13.81 -0.30
N TYR A 163 1.29 -12.54 -0.58
CA TYR A 163 2.00 -11.68 0.37
C TYR A 163 1.13 -10.54 0.85
N LYS A 164 1.15 -10.32 2.16
CA LYS A 164 0.52 -9.17 2.81
C LYS A 164 1.42 -7.94 2.73
N THR A 165 2.72 -8.15 2.90
CA THR A 165 3.70 -7.07 3.00
C THR A 165 4.95 -7.42 2.22
N ILE A 166 5.47 -6.47 1.44
CA ILE A 166 6.76 -6.57 0.74
C ILE A 166 7.66 -5.47 1.28
N ASN A 167 8.70 -5.83 2.03
CA ASN A 167 9.63 -4.88 2.62
C ASN A 167 10.88 -4.76 1.76
N ILE A 168 11.07 -3.55 1.20
CA ILE A 168 12.23 -3.15 0.38
C ILE A 168 13.08 -2.07 1.06
N LYS A 169 12.90 -1.87 2.37
CA LYS A 169 13.69 -0.91 3.16
C LYS A 169 15.19 -1.18 3.11
N TYR A 170 15.57 -2.45 2.94
CA TYR A 170 16.96 -2.88 2.87
C TYR A 170 17.40 -3.05 1.41
N THR A 171 18.52 -2.44 1.03
CA THR A 171 19.04 -2.47 -0.35
C THR A 171 19.50 -3.86 -0.82
N ASN A 172 19.84 -4.76 0.10
CA ASN A 172 20.40 -6.08 -0.21
C ASN A 172 19.37 -7.21 -0.23
N GLN A 173 18.13 -6.98 0.21
CA GLN A 173 17.14 -8.05 0.34
C GLN A 173 15.71 -7.52 0.26
N VAL A 174 14.82 -8.34 -0.31
CA VAL A 174 13.37 -8.12 -0.29
C VAL A 174 12.77 -9.12 0.69
N VAL A 175 12.14 -8.63 1.76
CA VAL A 175 11.54 -9.48 2.81
C VAL A 175 10.03 -9.46 2.67
N CYS A 176 9.42 -10.63 2.49
CA CYS A 176 7.97 -10.72 2.31
C CYS A 176 7.30 -11.40 3.50
N GLU A 177 6.17 -10.85 3.94
CA GLU A 177 5.29 -11.46 4.93
C GLU A 177 4.12 -12.13 4.20
N LYS A 178 3.94 -13.43 4.41
CA LYS A 178 2.85 -14.19 3.76
C LYS A 178 1.49 -13.87 4.38
N ASN A 179 0.46 -13.90 3.55
CA ASN A 179 -0.92 -13.84 4.00
C ASN A 179 -1.27 -15.15 4.73
N LYS A 180 -2.00 -15.09 5.85
CA LYS A 180 -2.37 -16.30 6.62
C LYS A 180 -3.30 -17.23 5.83
N ILE A 181 -4.01 -16.69 4.83
CA ILE A 181 -4.88 -17.42 3.92
C ILE A 181 -4.15 -17.47 2.57
N ASP A 182 -3.20 -18.39 2.46
CA ASP A 182 -2.54 -18.66 1.18
C ASP A 182 -3.54 -19.42 0.29
N SER A 183 -3.97 -18.80 -0.82
CA SER A 183 -4.94 -19.41 -1.74
C SER A 183 -4.44 -20.74 -2.34
N VAL A 184 -3.12 -20.95 -2.40
CA VAL A 184 -2.49 -22.20 -2.82
C VAL A 184 -2.57 -23.26 -1.72
N ALA A 185 -2.28 -22.87 -0.47
CA ALA A 185 -2.43 -23.76 0.68
C ALA A 185 -3.90 -24.16 0.89
N LEU A 186 -4.83 -23.20 0.75
CA LEU A 186 -6.27 -23.45 0.83
C LEU A 186 -6.73 -24.40 -0.29
N ARG A 187 -6.27 -24.22 -1.54
CA ARG A 187 -6.56 -25.15 -2.64
C ARG A 187 -5.98 -26.55 -2.41
N ALA A 188 -4.77 -26.65 -1.83
CA ALA A 188 -4.17 -27.93 -1.48
C ALA A 188 -4.93 -28.62 -0.34
N GLN A 189 -5.35 -27.87 0.68
CA GLN A 189 -6.16 -28.32 1.80
C GLN A 189 -7.52 -28.83 1.30
N LEU A 190 -8.23 -28.05 0.49
CA LEU A 190 -9.53 -28.44 -0.08
C LEU A 190 -9.44 -29.69 -0.97
N LYS A 191 -8.36 -29.86 -1.74
CA LYS A 191 -8.12 -31.10 -2.51
C LYS A 191 -7.90 -32.30 -1.60
N LYS A 192 -7.18 -32.13 -0.50
CA LYS A 192 -6.92 -33.18 0.50
C LYS A 192 -8.20 -33.57 1.23
N ASP A 193 -8.96 -32.59 1.71
CA ASP A 193 -10.22 -32.80 2.42
C ASP A 193 -11.28 -33.47 1.52
N ALA A 194 -11.30 -33.12 0.22
CA ALA A 194 -12.14 -33.81 -0.77
C ALA A 194 -11.70 -35.26 -0.99
N ALA A 195 -10.39 -35.55 -1.06
CA ALA A 195 -9.86 -36.90 -1.20
C ALA A 195 -10.15 -37.78 0.02
N ASP A 196 -9.98 -37.24 1.23
CA ASP A 196 -10.27 -37.94 2.50
C ASP A 196 -11.78 -38.25 2.62
N SER A 197 -12.64 -37.33 2.17
CA SER A 197 -14.10 -37.52 2.13
C SER A 197 -14.53 -38.62 1.15
N ILE A 198 -13.86 -38.73 -0.01
CA ILE A 198 -14.10 -39.78 -1.00
C ILE A 198 -13.58 -41.14 -0.51
N ALA A 199 -12.44 -41.16 0.18
CA ALA A 199 -11.88 -42.36 0.81
C ALA A 199 -12.80 -42.91 1.91
N GLN A 200 -13.40 -42.05 2.74
CA GLN A 200 -14.37 -42.48 3.76
C GLN A 200 -15.67 -43.04 3.16
N LYS A 201 -16.16 -42.48 2.05
CA LYS A 201 -17.38 -42.96 1.37
C LYS A 201 -17.18 -44.28 0.60
N SER A 202 -15.94 -44.66 0.29
CA SER A 202 -15.62 -45.89 -0.46
C SER A 202 -15.20 -47.07 0.42
N LEU A 203 -15.17 -46.89 1.75
CA LEU A 203 -15.00 -48.01 2.68
C LEU A 203 -16.18 -48.98 2.52
N PRO A 204 -15.93 -50.29 2.29
CA PRO A 204 -17.01 -51.25 2.16
C PRO A 204 -17.86 -51.25 3.42
N ILE A 205 -19.18 -51.13 3.26
CA ILE A 205 -20.17 -51.02 4.35
C ILE A 205 -19.95 -52.11 5.41
N ASP A 206 -19.51 -53.30 5.00
CA ASP A 206 -19.19 -54.43 5.88
C ASP A 206 -18.03 -54.16 6.87
N SER A 207 -17.04 -53.32 6.54
CA SER A 207 -15.95 -53.01 7.47
C SER A 207 -16.38 -52.02 8.55
N LEU A 208 -17.21 -51.03 8.19
CA LEU A 208 -17.76 -50.06 9.14
C LEU A 208 -18.69 -50.74 10.15
N ILE A 209 -19.56 -51.65 9.68
CA ILE A 209 -20.45 -52.44 10.53
C ILE A 209 -19.65 -53.34 11.48
N ARG A 210 -18.56 -54.00 11.02
CA ARG A 210 -17.73 -54.84 11.90
C ARG A 210 -17.01 -54.04 12.99
N ASP A 211 -16.55 -52.84 12.69
CA ASP A 211 -15.85 -52.00 13.66
C ASP A 211 -16.80 -51.42 14.70
N ASP A 212 -18.02 -51.06 14.30
CA ASP A 212 -19.07 -50.63 15.25
C ASP A 212 -19.57 -51.79 16.12
N ILE A 213 -19.76 -52.98 15.55
CA ILE A 213 -20.08 -54.20 16.32
C ILE A 213 -18.95 -54.52 17.31
N LYS A 214 -17.68 -54.40 16.91
CA LYS A 214 -16.54 -54.60 17.84
C LYS A 214 -16.54 -53.59 18.99
N LYS A 215 -16.86 -52.32 18.72
CA LYS A 215 -16.95 -51.28 19.76
C LYS A 215 -18.10 -51.53 20.72
N GLN A 216 -19.27 -51.92 20.23
CA GLN A 216 -20.41 -52.30 21.08
C GLN A 216 -20.09 -53.54 21.93
N VAL A 217 -19.51 -54.59 21.33
CA VAL A 217 -19.11 -55.79 22.07
C VAL A 217 -18.02 -55.50 23.11
N ALA A 218 -17.17 -54.48 22.89
CA ALA A 218 -16.19 -54.04 23.89
C ALA A 218 -16.84 -53.26 25.04
N ALA A 219 -17.81 -52.38 24.73
CA ALA A 219 -18.57 -51.62 25.72
C ALA A 219 -19.43 -52.54 26.62
N ASP A 220 -20.11 -53.52 26.03
CA ASP A 220 -20.91 -54.49 26.77
C ASP A 220 -20.04 -55.35 27.71
N LYS A 221 -18.80 -55.66 27.32
CA LYS A 221 -17.84 -56.38 28.17
C LYS A 221 -17.33 -55.56 29.35
N GLU A 222 -17.31 -54.23 29.25
CA GLU A 222 -16.96 -53.35 30.37
C GLU A 222 -18.13 -53.17 31.35
N GLU A 223 -19.37 -53.06 30.86
CA GLU A 223 -20.55 -53.02 31.73
C GLU A 223 -20.75 -54.31 32.54
N VAL A 224 -20.55 -55.49 31.92
CA VAL A 224 -20.67 -56.78 32.60
C VAL A 224 -19.64 -56.92 33.73
N LYS A 225 -18.40 -56.45 33.54
CA LYS A 225 -17.35 -56.45 34.59
C LYS A 225 -17.66 -55.48 35.74
N THR A 226 -18.39 -54.41 35.48
CA THR A 226 -18.73 -53.39 36.47
C THR A 226 -19.88 -53.84 37.37
N ASN A 227 -20.83 -54.62 36.84
CA ASN A 227 -21.94 -55.18 37.62
C ASN A 227 -21.55 -56.39 38.49
N THR A 228 -20.52 -57.17 38.13
CA THR A 228 -20.08 -58.29 38.99
C THR A 228 -19.29 -57.85 40.23
N ARG A 229 -18.76 -56.61 40.25
CA ARG A 229 -18.04 -56.04 41.40
C ARG A 229 -18.95 -55.37 42.45
N LYS A 230 -20.23 -55.15 42.16
CA LYS A 230 -21.19 -54.52 43.09
C LYS A 230 -21.99 -55.51 43.96
N ASN A 231 -21.90 -56.81 43.69
CA ASN A 231 -22.62 -57.88 44.41
C ASN A 231 -21.67 -58.81 45.20
N LYS A 232 -20.67 -58.26 45.88
CA LYS A 232 -19.84 -59.02 46.82
C LYS A 232 -19.49 -58.20 48.05
#